data_AF-A0A967AE17-F1
#
_entry.id   AF-A0A967AE17-F1
#
_cell.length_a   1.000
_cell.length_b   1.000
_cell.length_c   1.000
_cell.angle_alpha   90.00
_cell.angle_beta   90.00
_cell.angle_gamma   90.00
#
_symmetry.space_group_name_H-M   'P 1'
#
loop_
_entity.id
_entity.type
_entity.pdbx_description
1 polymer ?
#
loop_
_entity_poly.entity_id
_entity_poly.type
_entity_poly.pdbx_seq_one_letter_code
_entity_poly.pdbx_strand_id
1 'polypeptide(L)'
;MSSDDFKKAAQNSNLISGIYNYCNRWCEKCNFTNRCMLASVENANNQKDEKNIFENIKKSFEIATELLNEWAEKEGMNLDKILENTVAQDFQEAFDEVNNHPLNQESKTYIKKMDHFLIYYKEAISLELENLILFNLHSQLDKVFPSYLLLIFYLLVFGLP
;
A
#
# COMPACT_ATOMS: atom_id res chain seq x y z
N MET A 1 -3.04 2.70 -22.33
CA MET A 1 -1.94 1.90 -22.89
C MET A 1 -2.31 0.43 -22.75
N SER A 2 -2.12 -0.38 -23.79
CA SER A 2 -2.33 -1.84 -23.78
C SER A 2 -1.03 -2.61 -23.46
N SER A 3 -1.10 -3.92 -23.23
CA SER A 3 0.08 -4.80 -23.07
C SER A 3 0.99 -4.78 -24.30
N ASP A 4 0.42 -4.76 -25.51
CA ASP A 4 1.18 -4.66 -26.75
C ASP A 4 1.90 -3.31 -26.89
N ASP A 5 1.26 -2.21 -26.50
CA ASP A 5 1.91 -0.90 -26.48
C ASP A 5 3.09 -0.88 -25.49
N PHE A 6 2.94 -1.54 -24.34
CA PHE A 6 4.00 -1.68 -23.35
C PHE A 6 5.19 -2.48 -23.91
N LYS A 7 4.94 -3.62 -24.57
CA LYS A 7 6.00 -4.43 -25.20
C LYS A 7 6.72 -3.66 -26.31
N LYS A 8 5.98 -2.94 -27.14
CA LYS A 8 6.58 -2.07 -28.18
C LYS A 8 7.46 -0.99 -27.58
N ALA A 9 7.00 -0.33 -26.52
CA ALA A 9 7.80 0.66 -25.81
C ALA A 9 9.08 0.05 -25.19
N ALA A 10 9.00 -1.19 -24.68
CA ALA A 10 10.14 -1.90 -24.09
C ALA A 10 11.23 -2.28 -25.10
N GLN A 11 10.91 -2.38 -26.39
CA GLN A 11 11.87 -2.72 -27.45
C GLN A 11 12.79 -1.56 -27.88
N ASN A 12 12.60 -0.37 -27.33
CA ASN A 12 13.44 0.79 -27.64
C ASN A 12 14.88 0.59 -27.12
N SER A 13 15.84 0.46 -28.03
CA SER A 13 17.25 0.21 -27.73
C SER A 13 17.96 1.31 -26.94
N ASN A 14 17.38 2.52 -26.88
CA ASN A 14 17.92 3.61 -26.07
C ASN A 14 17.61 3.45 -24.56
N LEU A 15 16.63 2.60 -24.22
CA LEU A 15 16.23 2.35 -22.85
C LEU A 15 17.23 1.44 -22.11
N ILE A 16 17.42 1.70 -20.82
CA ILE A 16 18.22 0.85 -19.95
C ILE A 16 17.28 -0.15 -19.25
N SER A 17 17.45 -1.44 -19.52
CA SER A 17 16.67 -2.49 -18.88
C SER A 17 16.86 -2.48 -17.36
N GLY A 18 15.75 -2.63 -16.62
CA GLY A 18 15.77 -2.69 -15.16
C GLY A 18 16.13 -1.38 -14.44
N ILE A 19 16.28 -0.25 -15.15
CA ILE A 19 16.68 1.02 -14.51
C ILE A 19 15.69 1.50 -13.43
N TYR A 20 14.41 1.16 -13.60
CA TYR A 20 13.36 1.46 -12.63
C TYR A 20 13.56 0.77 -11.28
N ASN A 21 14.35 -0.31 -11.20
CA ASN A 21 14.69 -0.97 -9.94
C ASN A 21 15.57 -0.10 -9.02
N TYR A 22 16.22 0.92 -9.58
CA TYR A 22 17.05 1.88 -8.84
C TYR A 22 16.39 3.27 -8.75
N CYS A 23 15.10 3.36 -9.07
CA CYS A 23 14.36 4.61 -9.13
C CYS A 23 13.86 5.01 -7.74
N ASN A 24 14.16 6.24 -7.33
CA ASN A 24 13.56 6.89 -6.15
C ASN A 24 12.35 7.78 -6.53
N ARG A 25 11.91 7.70 -7.79
CA ARG A 25 10.84 8.50 -8.40
C ARG A 25 11.06 10.02 -8.36
N TRP A 26 12.30 10.48 -8.22
CA TRP A 26 12.64 11.90 -8.35
C TRP A 26 13.08 12.23 -9.79
N CYS A 27 12.13 12.15 -10.73
CA CYS A 27 12.40 12.26 -12.17
C CYS A 27 13.05 13.61 -12.56
N GLU A 28 12.74 14.70 -11.85
CA GLU A 28 13.29 16.04 -12.08
C GLU A 28 14.80 16.13 -11.84
N LYS A 29 15.37 15.19 -11.08
CA LYS A 29 16.82 15.09 -10.81
C LYS A 29 17.47 13.87 -11.44
N CYS A 30 16.71 13.02 -12.11
CA CYS A 30 17.22 11.78 -12.67
C CYS A 30 17.95 12.02 -13.99
N ASN A 31 19.26 11.75 -14.03
CA ASN A 31 20.08 11.84 -15.25
C ASN A 31 19.69 10.82 -16.33
N PHE A 32 18.85 9.84 -15.99
CA PHE A 32 18.47 8.76 -16.89
C PHE A 32 17.02 8.84 -17.36
N THR A 33 16.30 9.95 -17.10
CA THR A 33 14.89 10.12 -17.50
C THR A 33 14.66 9.79 -18.97
N ASN A 34 15.55 10.24 -19.87
CA ASN A 34 15.44 9.98 -21.31
C ASN A 34 15.72 8.52 -21.73
N ARG A 35 16.21 7.69 -20.80
CA ARG A 35 16.52 6.27 -21.00
C ARG A 35 15.69 5.36 -20.09
N CYS A 36 14.70 5.92 -19.40
CA CYS A 36 13.84 5.23 -18.46
C CYS A 36 12.48 4.96 -19.08
N MET A 37 12.11 3.68 -19.21
CA MET A 37 10.82 3.28 -19.74
C MET A 37 9.67 3.84 -18.90
N LEU A 38 9.79 3.79 -17.56
CA LEU A 38 8.77 4.29 -16.64
C LEU A 38 8.50 5.78 -16.85
N ALA A 39 9.55 6.59 -16.96
CA ALA A 39 9.41 8.03 -17.24
C ALA A 39 8.80 8.29 -18.62
N SER A 40 9.17 7.51 -19.64
CA SER A 40 8.57 7.61 -20.98
C SER A 40 7.07 7.32 -20.97
N VAL A 41 6.65 6.28 -20.23
CA VAL A 41 5.24 5.89 -20.09
C VAL A 41 4.45 6.93 -19.30
N GLU A 42 4.99 7.42 -18.18
CA GLU A 42 4.36 8.46 -17.36
C GLU A 42 4.20 9.78 -18.13
N ASN A 43 5.23 10.19 -18.88
CA ASN A 43 5.17 11.40 -19.70
C ASN A 43 4.19 11.29 -20.88
N ALA A 44 4.02 10.09 -21.46
CA ALA A 44 3.02 9.84 -22.50
C ALA A 44 1.58 9.86 -21.94
N ASN A 45 1.41 9.51 -20.66
CA ASN A 45 0.12 9.49 -19.96
C ASN A 45 -0.23 10.82 -19.27
N ASN A 46 0.38 11.95 -19.67
CA ASN A 46 0.25 13.28 -19.05
C ASN A 46 -1.16 13.93 -19.05
N GLN A 47 -2.24 13.15 -19.18
CA GLN A 47 -3.56 13.58 -18.72
C GLN A 47 -3.59 13.46 -17.19
N LYS A 48 -3.33 14.58 -16.52
CA LYS A 48 -3.53 14.79 -15.07
C LYS A 48 -5.02 14.72 -14.70
N ASP A 49 -5.71 13.63 -15.03
CA ASP A 49 -7.03 13.37 -14.51
C ASP A 49 -6.87 12.64 -13.16
N GLU A 50 -6.71 13.43 -12.10
CA GLU A 50 -6.70 12.93 -10.70
C GLU A 50 -7.95 12.08 -10.39
N LYS A 51 -9.03 12.25 -11.16
CA LYS A 51 -10.28 11.49 -11.05
C LYS A 51 -10.13 9.99 -11.34
N ASN A 52 -9.05 9.55 -12.00
CA ASN A 52 -8.90 8.17 -12.49
C ASN A 52 -7.66 7.43 -11.94
N ILE A 53 -7.14 7.82 -10.77
CA ILE A 53 -5.99 7.15 -10.14
C ILE A 53 -6.23 5.64 -9.99
N PHE A 54 -7.40 5.24 -9.47
CA PHE A 54 -7.74 3.82 -9.30
C PHE A 54 -7.84 3.07 -10.63
N GLU A 55 -8.33 3.72 -11.69
CA GLU A 55 -8.35 3.10 -13.02
C GLU A 55 -6.93 2.88 -13.56
N ASN A 56 -6.01 3.82 -13.32
CA ASN A 56 -4.62 3.68 -13.74
C ASN A 56 -3.88 2.56 -12.98
N ILE A 57 -4.16 2.44 -11.67
CA ILE A 57 -3.66 1.32 -10.86
C ILE A 57 -4.21 0.00 -11.41
N LYS A 58 -5.53 -0.09 -11.61
CA LYS A 58 -6.19 -1.28 -12.16
C LYS A 58 -5.59 -1.68 -13.51
N LYS A 59 -5.45 -0.75 -14.45
CA LYS A 59 -4.83 -0.99 -15.76
C LYS A 59 -3.38 -1.49 -15.65
N SER A 60 -2.61 -0.99 -14.70
CA SER A 60 -1.22 -1.44 -14.49
C SER A 60 -1.16 -2.90 -14.04
N PHE A 61 -2.07 -3.30 -13.15
CA PHE A 61 -2.18 -4.70 -12.71
C PHE A 61 -2.72 -5.62 -13.82
N GLU A 62 -3.66 -5.15 -14.65
CA GLU A 62 -4.17 -5.90 -15.80
C GLU A 62 -3.04 -6.20 -16.79
N ILE A 63 -2.24 -5.19 -17.16
CA ILE A 63 -1.07 -5.37 -18.04
C ILE A 63 -0.05 -6.33 -17.41
N ALA A 64 0.27 -6.17 -16.13
CA ALA A 64 1.21 -7.06 -15.45
C ALA A 64 0.73 -8.51 -15.44
N THR A 65 -0.56 -8.74 -15.18
CA THR A 65 -1.19 -10.07 -15.19
C THR A 65 -1.14 -10.70 -16.57
N GLU A 66 -1.45 -9.92 -17.62
CA GLU A 66 -1.40 -10.39 -19.00
C GLU A 66 0.03 -10.81 -19.39
N LEU A 67 1.04 -9.99 -19.08
CA LEU A 67 2.44 -10.31 -19.35
C LEU A 67 2.92 -11.57 -18.60
N LEU A 68 2.49 -11.75 -17.36
CA LEU A 68 2.82 -12.93 -16.57
C LEU A 68 2.17 -14.20 -17.13
N ASN A 69 0.90 -14.13 -17.54
CA ASN A 69 0.20 -15.25 -18.17
C ASN A 69 0.88 -15.66 -19.48
N GLU A 70 1.20 -14.69 -20.35
CA GLU A 70 1.92 -14.98 -21.60
C GLU A 70 3.28 -15.60 -21.37
N TRP A 71 4.02 -15.14 -20.34
CA TRP A 71 5.31 -15.72 -20.01
C TRP A 71 5.15 -17.14 -19.46
N ALA A 72 4.17 -17.37 -18.59
CA ALA A 72 3.87 -18.70 -18.08
C ALA A 72 3.50 -19.68 -19.21
N GLU A 73 2.64 -19.27 -20.15
CA GLU A 73 2.30 -20.08 -21.33
C GLU A 73 3.54 -20.44 -22.16
N LYS A 74 4.45 -19.48 -22.39
CA LYS A 74 5.70 -19.71 -23.14
C LYS A 74 6.62 -20.72 -22.46
N GLU A 75 6.68 -20.69 -21.14
CA GLU A 75 7.50 -21.61 -20.34
C GLU A 75 6.75 -22.93 -20.03
N GLY A 76 5.53 -23.11 -20.52
CA GLY A 76 4.71 -24.30 -20.24
C GLY A 76 4.25 -24.39 -18.77
N MET A 77 4.25 -23.28 -18.04
CA MET A 77 3.76 -23.17 -16.67
C MET A 77 2.26 -22.92 -16.64
N ASN A 78 1.54 -23.62 -15.78
CA ASN A 78 0.14 -23.36 -15.50
C ASN A 78 0.02 -22.66 -14.14
N LEU A 79 -0.27 -21.35 -14.16
CA LEU A 79 -0.35 -20.52 -12.96
C LEU A 79 -1.53 -20.91 -12.05
N ASP A 80 -2.64 -21.39 -12.61
CA ASP A 80 -3.81 -21.84 -11.83
C ASP A 80 -3.47 -23.07 -10.96
N LYS A 81 -2.63 -23.97 -11.48
CA LYS A 81 -2.17 -25.17 -10.75
C LYS A 81 -1.18 -24.87 -9.62
N ILE A 82 -0.49 -23.72 -9.65
CA ILE A 82 0.44 -23.31 -8.58
C ILE A 82 -0.33 -22.95 -7.31
N LEU A 83 -1.54 -22.38 -7.43
CA LEU A 83 -2.38 -22.07 -6.28
C LEU A 83 -2.92 -23.33 -5.57
N GLU A 84 -3.09 -24.43 -6.29
CA GLU A 84 -3.85 -25.58 -5.78
C GLU A 84 -3.06 -26.51 -4.84
N ASN A 85 -1.72 -26.58 -4.90
CA ASN A 85 -1.03 -27.76 -4.34
C ASN A 85 0.23 -27.53 -3.48
N THR A 86 0.70 -26.30 -3.25
CA THR A 86 1.90 -26.07 -2.38
C THR A 86 1.82 -24.78 -1.59
N VAL A 87 1.48 -23.66 -2.25
CA VAL A 87 1.51 -22.33 -1.62
C VAL A 87 0.46 -22.19 -0.51
N ALA A 88 -0.77 -22.68 -0.71
CA ALA A 88 -1.84 -22.49 0.27
C ALA A 88 -1.56 -23.22 1.60
N GLN A 89 -0.93 -24.40 1.54
CA GLN A 89 -0.63 -25.21 2.71
C GLN A 89 0.57 -24.63 3.48
N ASP A 90 1.66 -24.31 2.78
CA ASP A 90 2.85 -23.66 3.37
C ASP A 90 2.52 -22.27 3.95
N PHE A 91 1.66 -21.49 3.28
CA PHE A 91 1.17 -20.23 3.83
C PHE A 91 0.33 -20.42 5.07
N GLN A 92 -0.57 -21.41 5.08
CA GLN A 92 -1.42 -21.67 6.22
C GLN A 92 -0.58 -22.10 7.44
N GLU A 93 0.41 -22.98 7.22
CA GLU A 93 1.33 -23.41 8.26
C GLU A 93 2.19 -22.25 8.80
N ALA A 94 2.77 -21.43 7.92
CA ALA A 94 3.53 -20.24 8.32
C ALA A 94 2.65 -19.20 9.05
N PHE A 95 1.41 -19.03 8.58
CA PHE A 95 0.44 -18.13 9.20
C PHE A 95 0.03 -18.63 10.59
N ASP A 96 -0.21 -19.93 10.75
CA ASP A 96 -0.56 -20.56 12.01
C ASP A 96 0.62 -20.55 12.98
N GLU A 97 1.85 -20.77 12.52
CA GLU A 97 3.06 -20.63 13.34
C GLU A 97 3.20 -19.20 13.89
N VAL A 98 3.09 -18.19 13.04
CA VAL A 98 3.14 -16.78 13.45
C VAL A 98 1.99 -16.46 14.41
N ASN A 99 0.79 -16.96 14.17
CA ASN A 99 -0.37 -16.73 15.03
C ASN A 99 -0.29 -17.41 16.40
N ASN A 100 0.34 -18.57 16.46
CA ASN A 100 0.54 -19.34 17.67
C ASN A 100 1.80 -18.92 18.44
N HIS A 101 2.68 -18.13 17.83
CA HIS A 101 3.85 -17.61 18.51
C HIS A 101 3.45 -16.79 19.76
N PRO A 102 4.04 -17.05 20.94
CA PRO A 102 3.64 -16.41 22.20
C PRO A 102 3.62 -14.87 22.14
N LEU A 103 4.64 -14.26 21.50
CA LEU A 103 4.67 -12.80 21.34
C LEU A 103 3.51 -12.25 20.50
N ASN A 104 3.05 -12.99 19.49
CA ASN A 104 1.92 -12.56 18.69
C ASN A 104 0.60 -12.74 19.47
N GLN A 105 0.48 -13.78 20.28
CA GLN A 105 -0.66 -13.96 21.18
C GLN A 105 -0.74 -12.85 22.24
N GLU A 106 0.38 -12.47 22.84
CA GLU A 106 0.47 -11.35 23.77
C GLU A 106 0.18 -10.02 23.07
N SER A 107 0.72 -9.80 21.86
CA SER A 107 0.43 -8.62 21.04
C SER A 107 -1.06 -8.50 20.75
N LYS A 108 -1.72 -9.58 20.29
CA LYS A 108 -3.17 -9.61 20.06
C LYS A 108 -3.96 -9.33 21.33
N THR A 109 -3.53 -9.86 22.48
CA THR A 109 -4.16 -9.60 23.77
C THR A 109 -4.04 -8.13 24.16
N TYR A 110 -2.87 -7.52 23.94
CA TYR A 110 -2.66 -6.10 24.17
C TYR A 110 -3.52 -5.24 23.25
N ILE A 111 -3.58 -5.56 21.95
CA ILE A 111 -4.42 -4.86 20.97
C ILE A 111 -5.89 -4.89 21.41
N LYS A 112 -6.42 -6.04 21.86
CA LYS A 112 -7.81 -6.12 22.36
C LYS A 112 -8.04 -5.28 23.62
N LYS A 113 -7.08 -5.27 24.55
CA LYS A 113 -7.16 -4.41 25.75
C LYS A 113 -7.13 -2.93 25.37
N MET A 114 -6.30 -2.56 24.39
CA MET A 114 -6.21 -1.20 23.89
C MET A 114 -7.51 -0.79 23.18
N ASP A 115 -8.08 -1.66 22.35
CA ASP A 115 -9.38 -1.42 21.70
C ASP A 115 -10.47 -1.14 22.75
N HIS A 116 -10.60 -2.00 23.76
CA HIS A 116 -11.52 -1.79 24.87
C HIS A 116 -11.27 -0.48 25.63
N PHE A 117 -10.01 -0.16 25.90
CA PHE A 117 -9.63 1.09 26.56
C PHE A 117 -10.06 2.31 25.73
N LEU A 118 -9.75 2.32 24.43
CA LEU A 118 -10.08 3.43 23.54
C LEU A 118 -11.59 3.59 23.37
N ILE A 119 -12.34 2.49 23.27
CA ILE A 119 -13.81 2.53 23.21
C ILE A 119 -14.38 3.08 24.52
N TYR A 120 -13.94 2.56 25.67
CA TYR A 120 -14.45 2.98 26.97
C TYR A 120 -14.21 4.46 27.24
N TYR A 121 -13.04 4.98 26.89
CA TYR A 121 -12.67 6.38 27.14
C TYR A 121 -13.01 7.33 25.99
N LYS A 122 -13.63 6.87 24.90
CA LYS A 122 -13.91 7.67 23.69
C LYS A 122 -14.60 9.00 24.01
N GLU A 123 -15.68 8.97 24.78
CA GLU A 123 -16.47 10.16 25.13
C GLU A 123 -15.69 11.10 26.06
N ALA A 124 -15.04 10.55 27.09
CA ALA A 124 -14.27 11.35 28.04
C ALA A 124 -13.08 12.06 27.37
N ILE A 125 -12.36 11.37 26.47
CA ILE A 125 -11.26 11.97 25.72
C ILE A 125 -11.81 13.06 24.79
N SER A 126 -12.92 12.81 24.08
CA SER A 126 -13.53 13.79 23.18
C SER A 126 -13.94 15.07 23.93
N LEU A 127 -14.55 14.93 25.11
CA LEU A 127 -14.99 16.06 25.94
C LEU A 127 -13.81 16.89 26.47
N GLU A 128 -12.74 16.22 26.93
CA GLU A 128 -11.53 16.88 27.43
C GLU A 128 -10.85 17.71 26.32
N LEU A 129 -10.89 17.22 25.09
CA LEU A 129 -10.34 17.92 23.92
C LEU A 129 -11.17 19.14 23.52
N GLU A 130 -12.50 19.00 23.49
CA GLU A 130 -13.39 20.15 23.28
C GLU A 130 -13.09 21.25 24.30
N ASN A 131 -12.91 20.89 25.58
CA ASN A 131 -12.53 21.83 26.63
C ASN A 131 -11.16 22.48 26.35
N LEU A 132 -10.12 21.70 26.03
CA LEU A 132 -8.78 22.24 25.76
C LEU A 132 -8.75 23.20 24.55
N ILE A 133 -9.55 22.92 23.52
CA ILE A 133 -9.71 23.76 22.34
C ILE A 133 -10.50 25.04 22.69
N LEU A 134 -11.63 24.90 23.39
CA LEU A 134 -12.49 26.02 23.79
C LEU A 134 -11.78 27.00 24.74
N PHE A 135 -10.95 26.49 25.65
CA PHE A 135 -10.20 27.32 26.61
C PHE A 135 -8.84 27.79 26.11
N ASN A 136 -8.50 27.54 24.84
CA ASN A 136 -7.29 28.04 24.16
C ASN A 136 -5.98 27.73 24.92
N LEU A 137 -5.92 26.59 25.62
CA LEU A 137 -4.77 26.13 26.40
C LEU A 137 -3.70 25.51 25.48
N HIS A 138 -3.17 26.30 24.53
CA HIS A 138 -2.19 25.86 23.53
C HIS A 138 -0.94 25.21 24.13
N SER A 139 -0.52 25.61 25.33
CA SER A 139 0.62 25.00 26.02
C SER A 139 0.36 23.59 26.55
N GLN A 140 -0.89 23.18 26.69
CA GLN A 140 -1.31 21.82 27.08
C GLN A 140 -1.61 20.97 25.85
N LEU A 141 -1.99 21.58 24.73
CA LEU A 141 -2.30 20.90 23.48
C LEU A 141 -1.13 20.03 23.00
N ASP A 142 0.11 20.51 23.04
CA ASP A 142 1.28 19.70 22.63
C ASP A 142 1.43 18.37 23.39
N LYS A 143 0.91 18.28 24.63
CA LYS A 143 0.97 17.07 25.44
C LYS A 143 -0.15 16.08 25.13
N VAL A 144 -1.30 16.57 24.66
CA VAL A 144 -2.52 15.78 24.45
C VAL A 144 -2.75 15.48 22.97
N PHE A 145 -2.20 16.31 22.08
CA PHE A 145 -2.36 16.24 20.64
C PHE A 145 -1.87 14.91 20.02
N PRO A 146 -0.73 14.30 20.43
CA PRO A 146 -0.32 13.01 19.90
C PRO A 146 -1.30 11.88 20.25
N SER A 147 -1.79 11.86 21.49
CA SER A 147 -2.79 10.90 21.96
C SER A 147 -4.13 11.07 21.24
N TYR A 148 -4.49 12.31 20.91
CA TYR A 148 -5.68 12.63 20.14
C TYR A 148 -5.57 12.23 18.66
N LEU A 149 -4.45 12.53 18.01
CA LEU A 149 -4.19 12.06 16.64
C LEU A 149 -4.29 10.54 16.55
N LEU A 150 -3.75 9.83 17.55
CA LEU A 150 -3.86 8.39 17.64
C LEU A 150 -5.32 7.94 17.78
N LEU A 151 -6.12 8.60 18.62
CA LEU A 151 -7.54 8.31 18.80
C LEU A 151 -8.37 8.63 17.55
N ILE A 152 -8.15 9.78 16.90
CA ILE A 152 -8.81 10.15 15.64
C ILE A 152 -8.46 9.12 14.56
N PHE A 153 -7.17 8.83 14.40
CA PHE A 153 -6.73 7.82 13.43
C PHE A 153 -7.38 6.47 13.72
N TYR A 154 -7.43 6.06 14.99
CA TYR A 154 -8.09 4.83 15.41
C TYR A 154 -9.59 4.83 15.06
N LEU A 155 -10.31 5.91 15.36
CA LEU A 155 -11.74 6.05 15.06
C LEU A 155 -12.02 6.21 13.56
N LEU A 156 -11.13 6.81 12.78
CA LEU A 156 -11.31 6.96 11.32
C LEU A 156 -10.98 5.67 10.56
N VAL A 157 -9.99 4.90 11.03
CA VAL A 157 -9.51 3.70 10.35
C VAL A 157 -10.22 2.44 10.84
N PHE A 158 -10.50 2.36 12.14
CA PHE A 158 -11.09 1.18 12.79
C PHE A 158 -12.48 1.46 13.39
N GLY A 159 -13.00 2.68 13.28
CA GLY A 159 -14.39 2.98 13.62
C GLY A 159 -15.34 2.31 12.64
N LEU A 160 -15.70 1.07 12.96
CA LEU A 160 -16.94 0.43 12.52
C LEU A 160 -18.15 1.16 13.19
N PRO A 161 -19.34 1.11 12.57
CA PRO A 161 -20.33 2.20 12.47
C PRO A 161 -20.83 2.79 13.79
#